data_AF-A0A7C3QRL5-F1
#
_entry.id   AF-A0A7C3QRL5-F1
#
_cell.length_a   1.000
_cell.length_b   1.000
_cell.length_c   1.000
_cell.angle_alpha   90.00
_cell.angle_beta   90.00
_cell.angle_gamma   90.00
#
_symmetry.space_group_name_H-M   'P 1'
#
loop_
_entity.id
_entity.type
_entity.pdbx_description
1 polymer ?
#
loop_
_entity_poly.entity_id
_entity_poly.type
_entity_poly.pdbx_seq_one_letter_code
_entity_poly.pdbx_strand_id
1 'polypeptide(L)'
;MVDAHVVFSSNLSVEELCKIIRRVTLIFRCWGVKMPVVTLINHLVAREGFKFIRGQPSEECLKCRLRPVCLDKLKLNHLYEVVKVTNIKNPCKLYGYVTTVEVEERPIMLVVPKRLALEGLKFARKSIECNEIKCPYRPYCNIEYLKGNVPIKIVRIMDRVNCRASKESMVLVEAVLAD
;
A
#
# COMPACT_ATOMS: atom_id res chain seq x y z
N MET A 1 20.26 43.65 -6.32
CA MET A 1 20.18 42.22 -5.98
C MET A 1 18.71 41.89 -5.94
N VAL A 2 18.20 41.38 -7.05
CA VAL A 2 16.76 41.28 -7.33
C VAL A 2 16.28 39.85 -7.09
N ASP A 3 15.20 39.76 -6.33
CA ASP A 3 14.41 38.57 -6.05
C ASP A 3 14.01 37.84 -7.34
N ALA A 4 14.34 36.55 -7.42
CA ALA A 4 13.80 35.65 -8.42
C ALA A 4 12.62 34.88 -7.82
N HIS A 5 11.46 35.53 -7.80
CA HIS A 5 10.18 34.82 -7.71
C HIS A 5 9.98 34.01 -9.00
N VAL A 6 10.26 32.72 -8.94
CA VAL A 6 9.87 31.80 -10.03
C VAL A 6 8.42 31.40 -9.80
N VAL A 7 7.52 32.16 -10.41
CA VAL A 7 6.11 31.80 -10.56
C VAL A 7 6.01 30.83 -11.74
N PHE A 8 6.00 29.52 -11.49
CA PHE A 8 5.57 28.55 -12.49
C PHE A 8 4.04 28.43 -12.43
N SER A 9 3.37 29.25 -13.24
CA SER A 9 2.03 28.94 -13.73
C SER A 9 2.16 27.93 -14.86
N SER A 10 1.82 26.66 -14.59
CA SER A 10 1.44 25.72 -15.64
C SER A 10 0.88 24.44 -15.02
N ASN A 11 -0.35 24.11 -15.41
CA ASN A 11 -1.01 22.82 -15.21
C ASN A 11 -0.26 21.69 -15.95
N LEU A 12 0.95 21.35 -15.51
CA LEU A 12 1.66 20.17 -15.99
C LEU A 12 1.19 18.97 -15.17
N SER A 13 0.67 17.96 -15.86
CA SER A 13 0.27 16.72 -15.22
C SER A 13 1.50 15.98 -14.67
N VAL A 14 1.31 15.18 -13.62
CA VAL A 14 2.39 14.40 -12.98
C VAL A 14 3.14 13.52 -13.99
N GLU A 15 2.48 13.12 -15.09
CA GLU A 15 3.05 12.34 -16.19
C GLU A 15 4.09 13.11 -17.02
N GLU A 16 3.92 14.43 -17.18
CA GLU A 16 4.84 15.29 -17.94
C GLU A 16 6.12 15.58 -17.14
N LEU A 17 5.99 15.75 -15.82
CA LEU A 17 7.13 15.92 -14.92
C LEU A 17 8.02 14.66 -14.88
N CYS A 18 7.44 13.46 -14.91
CA CYS A 18 8.19 12.20 -14.98
C CYS A 18 9.02 12.04 -16.26
N LYS A 19 8.57 12.59 -17.40
CA LYS A 19 9.33 12.57 -18.66
C LYS A 19 10.52 13.53 -18.63
N ILE A 20 10.37 14.68 -17.97
CA ILE A 20 11.42 15.70 -17.86
C ILE A 20 12.54 15.23 -16.93
N ILE A 21 12.21 14.59 -15.80
CA ILE A 21 13.18 14.12 -14.81
C ILE A 21 14.10 12.99 -15.36
N ARG A 22 13.68 12.25 -16.40
CA ARG A 22 14.50 11.21 -17.04
C ARG A 22 15.74 11.71 -17.77
N ARG A 23 15.85 13.01 -18.06
CA ARG A 23 16.90 13.56 -18.95
C ARG A 23 17.97 14.40 -18.27
N VAL A 24 17.81 14.69 -16.97
CA VAL A 24 18.76 15.53 -16.22
C VAL A 24 19.23 14.76 -14.99
N THR A 25 20.34 14.05 -15.14
CA THR A 25 21.12 13.57 -14.01
C THR A 25 21.74 14.80 -13.34
N LEU A 26 21.14 15.29 -12.26
CA LEU A 26 21.78 16.12 -11.21
C LEU A 26 20.76 16.39 -10.09
N ILE A 27 20.88 15.60 -9.02
CA ILE A 27 20.59 15.92 -7.62
C ILE A 27 19.31 16.75 -7.38
N PHE A 28 18.16 16.22 -7.77
CA PHE A 28 16.92 16.45 -7.03
C PHE A 28 16.54 15.14 -6.37
N ARG A 29 16.52 15.11 -5.03
CA ARG A 29 15.94 14.01 -4.26
C ARG A 29 14.47 13.91 -4.68
N CYS A 30 14.14 12.97 -5.57
CA CYS A 30 12.77 12.50 -5.76
C CYS A 30 12.29 11.95 -4.43
N TRP A 31 11.68 12.81 -3.62
CA TRP A 31 11.09 12.42 -2.36
C TRP A 31 9.86 11.55 -2.69
N GLY A 32 10.00 10.23 -2.52
CA GLY A 32 8.86 9.32 -2.39
C GLY A 32 8.34 8.62 -3.63
N VAL A 33 8.99 8.70 -4.79
CA VAL A 33 8.60 7.86 -5.95
C VAL A 33 9.07 6.43 -5.71
N LYS A 34 8.23 5.61 -5.05
CA LYS A 34 8.45 4.16 -4.97
C LYS A 34 8.38 3.61 -6.39
N MET A 35 9.46 3.00 -6.88
CA MET A 35 9.43 2.35 -8.17
C MET A 35 8.42 1.19 -8.13
N PRO A 36 7.56 1.07 -9.15
CA PRO A 36 6.60 -0.01 -9.19
C PRO A 36 7.33 -1.37 -9.31
N VAL A 37 6.79 -2.37 -8.62
CA VAL A 37 7.32 -3.73 -8.60
C VAL A 37 6.62 -4.54 -9.69
N VAL A 38 7.41 -5.20 -10.54
CA VAL A 38 6.85 -6.13 -11.53
C VAL A 38 6.52 -7.46 -10.86
N THR A 39 5.26 -7.89 -10.97
CA THR A 39 4.74 -9.15 -10.41
C THR A 39 3.70 -9.81 -11.33
N LEU A 40 3.13 -10.94 -10.89
CA LEU A 40 2.11 -11.70 -11.61
C LEU A 40 0.83 -11.80 -10.76
N ILE A 41 -0.34 -11.55 -11.36
CA ILE A 41 -1.64 -11.72 -10.71
C ILE A 41 -2.60 -12.53 -11.57
N ASN A 42 -3.67 -13.10 -10.97
CA ASN A 42 -4.69 -13.82 -11.73
C ASN A 42 -5.24 -12.94 -12.86
N HIS A 43 -5.24 -13.47 -14.09
CA HIS A 43 -5.68 -12.75 -15.28
C HIS A 43 -7.12 -12.22 -15.20
N LEU A 44 -8.01 -12.85 -14.42
CA LEU A 44 -9.40 -12.42 -14.26
C LEU A 44 -9.56 -11.10 -13.48
N VAL A 45 -8.54 -10.73 -12.69
CA VAL A 45 -8.54 -9.49 -11.88
C VAL A 45 -7.44 -8.53 -12.32
N ALA A 46 -6.77 -8.82 -13.43
CA ALA A 46 -5.68 -8.01 -13.97
C ALA A 46 -6.20 -6.72 -14.61
N ARG A 47 -6.50 -5.73 -13.78
CA ARG A 47 -6.92 -4.37 -14.18
C ARG A 47 -6.24 -3.33 -13.30
N GLU A 48 -6.01 -2.15 -13.85
CA GLU A 48 -5.49 -1.00 -13.10
C GLU A 48 -6.45 -0.62 -11.96
N GLY A 49 -5.89 -0.17 -10.84
CA GLY A 49 -6.62 0.12 -9.60
C GLY A 49 -7.03 -1.11 -8.80
N PHE A 50 -6.81 -2.33 -9.30
CA PHE A 50 -7.08 -3.53 -8.51
C PHE A 50 -6.12 -3.62 -7.32
N LYS A 51 -6.70 -3.80 -6.12
CA LYS A 51 -5.96 -3.86 -4.85
C LYS A 51 -5.98 -5.27 -4.28
N PHE A 52 -4.84 -5.74 -3.79
CA PHE A 52 -4.71 -7.06 -3.18
C PHE A 52 -3.68 -7.07 -2.05
N ILE A 53 -3.87 -8.00 -1.10
CA ILE A 53 -2.91 -8.27 -0.02
C ILE A 53 -2.02 -9.44 -0.44
N ARG A 54 -0.72 -9.32 -0.20
CA ARG A 54 0.20 -10.45 -0.38
C ARG A 54 0.02 -11.46 0.76
N GLY A 55 -0.75 -12.53 0.53
CA GLY A 55 -1.00 -13.59 1.52
C GLY A 55 0.12 -14.62 1.67
N GLN A 56 -0.12 -15.74 2.36
CA GLN A 56 0.83 -16.85 2.42
C GLN A 56 0.89 -17.61 1.08
N PRO A 57 2.04 -18.18 0.67
CA PRO A 57 2.11 -19.05 -0.50
C PRO A 57 1.38 -20.38 -0.25
N SER A 58 0.73 -20.93 -1.29
CA SER A 58 0.25 -22.32 -1.26
C SER A 58 1.38 -23.31 -1.49
N GLU A 59 1.14 -24.61 -1.26
CA GLU A 59 2.13 -25.66 -1.53
C GLU A 59 2.57 -25.70 -3.01
N GLU A 60 1.65 -25.46 -3.93
CA GLU A 60 1.93 -25.36 -5.36
C GLU A 60 2.84 -24.17 -5.67
N CYS A 61 2.61 -23.04 -4.98
CA CYS A 61 3.43 -21.85 -5.11
C CYS A 61 4.86 -22.07 -4.64
N LEU A 62 5.06 -22.82 -3.54
CA LEU A 62 6.38 -23.12 -2.99
C LEU A 62 7.28 -23.86 -3.99
N LYS A 63 6.68 -24.70 -4.85
CA LYS A 63 7.36 -25.51 -5.88
C LYS A 63 7.33 -24.85 -7.28
N CYS A 64 6.85 -23.62 -7.40
CA CYS A 64 6.60 -22.98 -8.69
C CYS A 64 7.83 -22.22 -9.23
N ARG A 65 8.17 -22.42 -10.51
CA ARG A 65 9.26 -21.71 -11.20
C ARG A 65 9.07 -20.18 -11.26
N LEU A 66 7.81 -19.71 -11.26
CA LEU A 66 7.47 -18.29 -11.35
C LEU A 66 7.47 -17.60 -9.98
N ARG A 67 7.63 -18.34 -8.88
CA ARG A 67 7.58 -17.82 -7.51
C ARG A 67 8.48 -16.59 -7.28
N PRO A 68 9.73 -16.53 -7.79
CA PRO A 68 10.60 -15.37 -7.57
C PRO A 68 10.01 -14.05 -8.07
N VAL A 69 9.27 -14.08 -9.19
CA VAL A 69 8.64 -12.88 -9.77
C VAL A 69 7.21 -12.71 -9.26
N CYS A 70 6.49 -13.80 -9.06
CA CYS A 70 5.08 -13.79 -8.64
C CYS A 70 4.90 -13.41 -7.16
N LEU A 71 5.80 -13.84 -6.28
CA LEU A 71 5.59 -13.78 -4.82
C LEU A 71 6.75 -13.17 -4.06
N ASP A 72 8.00 -13.54 -4.36
CA ASP A 72 9.13 -13.23 -3.49
C ASP A 72 9.54 -11.74 -3.53
N LYS A 73 9.15 -11.00 -4.58
CA LYS A 73 9.32 -9.53 -4.65
C LYS A 73 8.34 -8.74 -3.79
N LEU A 74 7.31 -9.38 -3.25
CA LEU A 74 6.24 -8.74 -2.50
C LEU A 74 6.36 -9.11 -1.02
N LYS A 75 6.16 -8.12 -0.15
CA LYS A 75 6.20 -8.31 1.30
C LYS A 75 4.88 -8.87 1.80
N LEU A 76 4.95 -9.87 2.69
CA LEU A 76 3.77 -10.52 3.26
C LEU A 76 2.90 -9.55 4.05
N ASN A 77 1.58 -9.65 3.87
CA ASN A 77 0.55 -8.81 4.49
C ASN A 77 0.54 -7.34 4.06
N HIS A 78 1.37 -6.93 3.09
CA HIS A 78 1.30 -5.60 2.50
C HIS A 78 0.20 -5.50 1.44
N LEU A 79 -0.39 -4.31 1.35
CA LEU A 79 -1.38 -3.95 0.34
C LEU A 79 -0.67 -3.41 -0.91
N TYR A 80 -1.05 -3.97 -2.05
CA TYR A 80 -0.55 -3.56 -3.35
C TYR A 80 -1.71 -3.12 -4.24
N GLU A 81 -1.45 -2.15 -5.11
CA GLU A 81 -2.36 -1.69 -6.15
C GLU A 81 -1.70 -1.86 -7.51
N VAL A 82 -2.45 -2.41 -8.46
CA VAL A 82 -2.02 -2.53 -9.86
C VAL A 82 -2.04 -1.14 -10.49
N VAL A 83 -0.87 -0.67 -10.92
CA VAL A 83 -0.72 0.62 -11.62
C VAL A 83 -0.60 0.46 -13.12
N LYS A 84 -0.30 -0.75 -13.61
CA LYS A 84 -0.23 -1.04 -15.04
C LYS A 84 -0.38 -2.53 -15.32
N VAL A 85 -1.12 -2.85 -16.37
CA VAL A 85 -1.30 -4.22 -16.86
C VAL A 85 -0.55 -4.41 -18.17
N THR A 86 0.11 -5.55 -18.33
CA THR A 86 0.76 -5.93 -19.59
C THR A 86 -0.02 -7.04 -20.30
N ASN A 87 0.31 -7.31 -21.57
CA ASN A 87 -0.31 -8.40 -22.33
C ASN A 87 0.38 -9.76 -22.13
N ILE A 88 1.36 -9.87 -21.22
CA ILE A 88 2.15 -11.08 -21.02
C ILE A 88 1.43 -12.01 -20.04
N LYS A 89 0.92 -13.13 -20.55
CA LYS A 89 0.28 -14.20 -19.76
C LYS A 89 1.21 -15.39 -19.57
N ASN A 90 1.16 -15.99 -18.39
CA ASN A 90 1.89 -17.20 -18.04
C ASN A 90 0.93 -18.25 -17.45
N PRO A 91 1.14 -19.55 -17.71
CA PRO A 91 0.33 -20.60 -17.12
C PRO A 91 0.55 -20.69 -15.60
N CYS A 92 -0.52 -20.93 -14.86
CA CYS A 92 -0.55 -21.06 -13.40
C CYS A 92 -1.41 -22.25 -13.00
N LYS A 93 -0.88 -23.10 -12.10
CA LYS A 93 -1.60 -24.29 -11.62
C LYS A 93 -2.86 -23.98 -10.82
N LEU A 94 -2.93 -22.81 -10.18
CA LEU A 94 -4.05 -22.43 -9.32
C LEU A 94 -5.16 -21.69 -10.07
N TYR A 95 -4.78 -20.80 -11.00
CA TYR A 95 -5.70 -19.86 -11.64
C TYR A 95 -5.80 -20.03 -13.16
N GLY A 96 -5.19 -21.07 -13.73
CA GLY A 96 -5.04 -21.29 -15.16
C GLY A 96 -4.00 -20.35 -15.78
N TYR A 97 -4.24 -19.04 -15.70
CA TYR A 97 -3.33 -18.00 -16.20
C TYR A 97 -3.13 -16.86 -15.20
N VAL A 98 -1.90 -16.34 -15.20
CA VAL A 98 -1.51 -15.11 -14.51
C VAL A 98 -0.96 -14.10 -15.53
N THR A 99 -1.21 -12.82 -15.28
CA THR A 99 -0.80 -11.71 -16.14
C THR A 99 0.28 -10.89 -15.44
N THR A 100 1.28 -10.46 -16.20
CA THR A 100 2.34 -9.59 -15.68
C THR A 100 1.82 -8.18 -15.49
N VAL A 101 2.07 -7.62 -14.30
CA VAL A 101 1.60 -6.30 -13.89
C VAL A 101 2.70 -5.54 -13.15
N GLU A 102 2.61 -4.22 -13.17
CA GLU A 102 3.37 -3.34 -12.29
C GLU A 102 2.48 -2.94 -11.10
N VAL A 103 3.00 -3.06 -9.88
CA VAL A 103 2.25 -2.77 -8.65
C VAL A 103 2.99 -1.79 -7.75
N GLU A 104 2.22 -0.97 -7.04
CA GLU A 104 2.73 -0.08 -5.98
C GLU A 104 2.22 -0.53 -4.63
N GLU A 105 3.09 -0.47 -3.62
CA GLU A 105 2.69 -0.69 -2.23
C GLU A 105 1.86 0.51 -1.74
N ARG A 106 0.67 0.25 -1.22
CA ARG A 106 -0.25 1.27 -0.70
C ARG A 106 -0.30 1.23 0.82
N PRO A 107 -0.48 2.39 1.48
CA PRO A 107 -0.80 2.40 2.89
C PRO A 107 -2.16 1.75 3.14
N ILE A 108 -2.32 1.23 4.34
CA ILE A 108 -3.56 0.67 4.86
C ILE A 108 -4.22 1.67 5.80
N MET A 109 -5.55 1.61 5.87
CA MET A 109 -6.35 2.43 6.77
C MET A 109 -6.51 1.71 8.11
N LEU A 110 -6.15 2.39 9.19
CA LEU A 110 -6.18 1.85 10.55
C LEU A 110 -6.86 2.82 11.50
N VAL A 111 -7.60 2.29 12.47
CA VAL A 111 -7.98 3.07 13.66
C VAL A 111 -6.94 2.88 14.74
N VAL A 112 -6.45 3.98 15.30
CA VAL A 112 -5.48 4.00 16.39
C VAL A 112 -5.88 5.01 17.47
N PRO A 113 -5.41 4.83 18.72
CA PRO A 113 -5.50 5.86 19.74
C PRO A 113 -4.85 7.16 19.30
N LYS A 114 -5.52 8.30 19.54
CA LYS A 114 -5.01 9.63 19.16
C LYS A 114 -3.63 9.92 19.73
N ARG A 115 -3.31 9.45 20.94
CA ARG A 115 -1.98 9.60 21.56
C ARG A 115 -0.86 8.89 20.80
N LEU A 116 -1.19 7.89 19.98
CA LEU A 116 -0.26 7.17 19.12
C LEU A 116 -0.30 7.69 17.68
N ALA A 117 -1.16 8.66 17.37
CA ALA A 117 -1.32 9.21 16.03
C ALA A 117 -0.34 10.35 15.78
N LEU A 118 0.93 9.99 15.59
CA LEU A 118 2.00 10.92 15.22
C LEU A 118 2.58 10.48 13.88
N GLU A 119 2.65 11.38 12.90
CA GLU A 119 3.21 11.07 11.59
C GLU A 119 4.67 10.64 11.73
N GLY A 120 5.03 9.55 11.06
CA GLY A 120 6.35 8.93 11.18
C GLY A 120 6.54 8.02 12.39
N LEU A 121 5.63 8.02 13.38
CA LEU A 121 5.73 7.15 14.55
C LEU A 121 5.64 5.68 14.14
N LYS A 122 6.59 4.89 14.67
CA LYS A 122 6.60 3.44 14.56
C LYS A 122 6.18 2.82 15.89
N PHE A 123 5.23 1.91 15.88
CA PHE A 123 4.85 1.13 17.05
C PHE A 123 4.21 -0.19 16.65
N ALA A 124 4.22 -1.16 17.57
CA ALA A 124 3.49 -2.40 17.40
C ALA A 124 2.00 -2.18 17.70
N ARG A 125 1.17 -2.22 16.66
CA ARG A 125 -0.28 -2.18 16.81
C ARG A 125 -0.78 -3.53 17.28
N LYS A 126 -1.64 -3.51 18.30
CA LYS A 126 -2.37 -4.69 18.76
C LYS A 126 -3.69 -4.84 18.00
N SER A 127 -4.15 -6.07 17.84
CA SER A 127 -5.53 -6.35 17.43
C SER A 127 -6.52 -5.63 18.34
N ILE A 128 -7.57 -5.04 17.75
CA ILE A 128 -8.68 -4.45 18.48
C ILE A 128 -9.85 -5.43 18.41
N GLU A 129 -10.18 -6.04 19.54
CA GLU A 129 -11.38 -6.88 19.67
C GLU A 129 -12.57 -5.97 19.97
N CYS A 130 -13.47 -5.83 18.99
CA CYS A 130 -14.67 -5.02 19.10
C CYS A 130 -15.90 -5.82 18.70
N ASN A 131 -16.87 -5.93 19.62
CA ASN A 131 -18.10 -6.68 19.40
C ASN A 131 -19.20 -5.85 18.74
N GLU A 132 -18.97 -4.57 18.45
CA GLU A 132 -19.93 -3.72 17.74
C GLU A 132 -19.97 -4.09 16.26
N ILE A 133 -21.05 -4.75 15.84
CA ILE A 133 -21.22 -5.25 14.47
C ILE A 133 -21.57 -4.10 13.52
N LYS A 134 -22.33 -3.10 13.98
CA LYS A 134 -22.80 -1.97 13.15
C LYS A 134 -21.80 -0.80 13.13
N CYS A 135 -20.56 -1.00 13.55
CA CYS A 135 -19.54 0.03 13.53
C CYS A 135 -19.00 0.24 12.10
N PRO A 136 -19.09 1.46 11.51
CA PRO A 136 -18.56 1.72 10.17
C PRO A 136 -17.04 1.59 10.11
N TYR A 137 -16.35 1.73 11.24
CA TYR A 137 -14.89 1.60 11.33
C TYR A 137 -14.42 0.17 11.64
N ARG A 138 -15.34 -0.81 11.77
CA ARG A 138 -15.00 -2.22 12.04
C ARG A 138 -13.95 -2.78 11.06
N PRO A 139 -14.00 -2.49 9.74
CA PRO A 139 -12.97 -2.96 8.78
C PRO A 139 -11.57 -2.41 9.04
N TYR A 140 -11.43 -1.29 9.75
CA TYR A 140 -10.14 -0.64 10.06
C TYR A 140 -9.64 -0.99 11.48
N CYS A 141 -10.52 -1.55 12.31
CA CYS A 141 -10.20 -2.03 13.65
C CYS A 141 -9.85 -3.51 13.67
N ASN A 142 -10.63 -4.34 12.98
CA ASN A 142 -10.47 -5.79 12.94
C ASN A 142 -10.07 -6.24 11.55
N ILE A 143 -8.76 -6.24 11.30
CA ILE A 143 -8.18 -6.55 9.99
C ILE A 143 -7.61 -7.96 10.04
N GLU A 144 -8.16 -8.85 9.23
CA GLU A 144 -7.86 -10.28 9.27
C GLU A 144 -6.39 -10.60 9.03
N TYR A 145 -5.74 -9.89 8.12
CA TYR A 145 -4.32 -10.08 7.77
C TYR A 145 -3.35 -9.32 8.69
N LEU A 146 -3.84 -8.62 9.73
CA LEU A 146 -3.03 -7.87 10.70
C LEU A 146 -3.35 -8.30 12.14
N LYS A 147 -3.27 -9.61 12.41
CA LYS A 147 -3.47 -10.17 13.74
C LYS A 147 -2.18 -10.11 14.56
N GLY A 148 -2.32 -9.83 15.85
CA GLY A 148 -1.23 -9.85 16.83
C GLY A 148 -0.58 -8.48 17.01
N ASN A 149 0.71 -8.49 17.32
CA ASN A 149 1.53 -7.28 17.48
C ASN A 149 2.22 -6.99 16.15
N VAL A 150 1.57 -6.20 15.30
CA VAL A 150 2.12 -5.86 13.98
C VAL A 150 2.82 -4.50 14.03
N PRO A 151 4.12 -4.42 13.73
CA PRO A 151 4.81 -3.15 13.62
C PRO A 151 4.27 -2.34 12.44
N ILE A 152 3.85 -1.11 12.74
CA ILE A 152 3.34 -0.16 11.74
C ILE A 152 4.07 1.17 11.87
N LYS A 153 4.11 1.91 10.76
CA LYS A 153 4.52 3.32 10.72
C LYS A 153 3.36 4.17 10.22
N ILE A 154 3.00 5.21 10.97
CA ILE A 154 1.98 6.17 10.53
C ILE A 154 2.55 7.03 9.41
N VAL A 155 1.80 7.11 8.32
CA VAL A 155 2.12 7.94 7.16
C VAL A 155 1.33 9.25 7.21
N ARG A 156 0.02 9.17 7.52
CA ARG A 156 -0.86 10.32 7.51
C ARG A 156 -1.98 10.17 8.51
N ILE A 157 -2.33 11.25 9.19
CA ILE A 157 -3.46 11.29 10.13
C ILE A 157 -4.70 11.80 9.37
N MET A 158 -5.82 11.10 9.53
CA MET A 158 -7.09 11.38 8.85
C MET A 158 -8.12 11.87 9.87
N ASP A 159 -9.36 11.39 9.76
CA ASP A 159 -10.49 11.88 10.54
C ASP A 159 -10.53 11.33 11.98
N ARG A 160 -11.24 12.07 12.84
CA ARG A 160 -11.58 11.61 14.19
C ARG A 160 -12.61 10.49 14.10
N VAL A 161 -12.41 9.45 14.90
CA VAL A 161 -13.30 8.29 14.98
C VAL A 161 -14.11 8.37 16.26
N ASN A 162 -15.43 8.45 16.13
CA ASN A 162 -16.33 8.34 17.27
C ASN A 162 -16.53 6.85 17.63
N CYS A 163 -15.67 6.34 18.51
CA CYS A 163 -15.68 4.95 18.93
C CYS A 163 -16.60 4.76 20.14
N ARG A 164 -17.69 4.00 20.00
CA ARG A 164 -18.59 3.66 21.11
C ARG A 164 -18.02 2.61 22.07
N ALA A 165 -17.04 1.83 21.62
CA ALA A 165 -16.44 0.74 22.39
C ALA A 165 -15.22 1.16 23.23
N SER A 166 -14.70 2.37 23.04
CA SER A 166 -13.52 2.88 23.76
C SER A 166 -13.85 4.23 24.39
N LYS A 167 -13.32 4.46 25.60
CA LYS A 167 -13.35 5.79 26.24
C LYS A 167 -12.23 6.71 25.74
N GLU A 168 -11.25 6.17 25.02
CA GLU A 168 -10.12 6.93 24.46
C GLU A 168 -10.50 7.56 23.12
N SER A 169 -9.95 8.75 22.84
CA SER A 169 -10.08 9.40 21.54
C SER A 169 -9.38 8.57 20.46
N MET A 170 -10.13 8.13 19.46
CA MET A 170 -9.63 7.34 18.32
C MET A 170 -9.54 8.22 17.07
N VAL A 171 -8.59 7.89 16.19
CA VAL A 171 -8.45 8.53 14.89
C VAL A 171 -8.19 7.49 13.82
N LEU A 172 -8.64 7.79 12.61
CA LEU A 172 -8.32 7.03 11.42
C LEU A 172 -6.97 7.53 10.89
N VAL A 173 -6.11 6.61 10.46
CA VAL A 173 -4.78 6.92 9.94
C VAL A 173 -4.47 6.06 8.74
N GLU A 174 -3.63 6.58 7.85
CA GLU A 174 -2.90 5.78 6.90
C GLU A 174 -1.59 5.31 7.52
N ALA A 175 -1.32 4.02 7.43
CA ALA A 175 -0.09 3.43 7.91
C ALA A 175 0.50 2.47 6.89
N VAL A 176 1.81 2.29 6.94
CA VAL A 176 2.51 1.20 6.26
C VAL A 176 2.97 0.19 7.30
N LEU A 177 3.04 -1.08 6.93
CA LEU A 177 3.68 -2.07 7.79
C LEU A 177 5.17 -1.77 7.83
N ALA A 178 5.74 -1.79 9.03
CA ALA A 178 7.17 -1.63 9.24
C ALA A 178 7.81 -3.01 9.32
N ASP A 179 8.97 -3.16 8.67
CA ASP A 179 9.85 -4.31 8.88
C ASP A 179 10.61 -4.15 10.21
#